data_AF-A0A6A3AM89-F1
#
_entry.id   AF-A0A6A3AM89-F1
#
_cell.length_a   1.000
_cell.length_b   1.000
_cell.length_c   1.000
_cell.angle_alpha   90.00
_cell.angle_beta   90.00
_cell.angle_gamma   90.00
#
_symmetry.space_group_name_H-M   'P 1'
#
loop_
_entity.id
_entity.type
_entity.pdbx_description
1 polymer ?
#
loop_
_entity_poly.entity_id
_entity_poly.type
_entity_poly.pdbx_seq_one_letter_code
_entity_poly.pdbx_strand_id
1 'polypeptide(L)'
;MAASLQAAATLMQPAKVGVPSRTSLLQLSKNAPPEFQNTKLMARLTYTLDEIESPFEVSTDSTVKFEEKDGIYYAAVTVQLPGGKRVPFLFTIKQLVASGKPESFGGDFLLPSYRGSSFLDPKGRGGSTGYDNAVALPAGGRGDEEELAKENNKSAASSSGKITLSVTKSKPETGEVIGVFESLQLSDTDLVAKTPKDVKITGIWYAQLDSLSDYECVCNLRPHVC
;
A
#
# COMPACT_ATOMS: atom_id res chain seq x y z
N MET A 1 -28.47 16.36 3.37
CA MET A 1 -27.64 15.82 4.47
C MET A 1 -26.80 14.73 3.85
N ALA A 2 -25.48 14.91 3.75
CA ALA A 2 -24.58 13.82 3.38
C ALA A 2 -24.56 12.83 4.55
N ALA A 3 -24.60 11.53 4.28
CA ALA A 3 -24.50 10.51 5.31
C ALA A 3 -23.01 10.25 5.58
N SER A 4 -22.56 10.53 6.79
CA SER A 4 -21.23 10.12 7.27
C SER A 4 -21.37 8.75 7.93
N LEU A 5 -20.68 7.76 7.37
CA LEU A 5 -20.60 6.40 7.89
C LEU A 5 -19.17 6.16 8.38
N GLN A 6 -18.99 5.21 9.29
CA GLN A 6 -17.67 4.71 9.64
C GLN A 6 -17.52 3.30 9.08
N ALA A 7 -16.47 3.07 8.32
CA ALA A 7 -16.05 1.72 7.96
C ALA A 7 -15.30 1.14 9.17
N ALA A 8 -15.90 0.16 9.84
CA ALA A 8 -15.38 -0.41 11.08
C ALA A 8 -14.46 -1.64 10.84
N ALA A 9 -14.57 -2.28 9.68
CA ALA A 9 -13.77 -3.47 9.36
C ALA A 9 -13.54 -3.56 7.85
N THR A 10 -12.48 -2.91 7.35
CA THR A 10 -12.08 -3.08 5.95
C THR A 10 -11.06 -4.22 5.82
N LEU A 11 -11.44 -5.28 5.12
CA LEU A 11 -10.57 -6.40 4.77
C LEU A 11 -10.15 -6.25 3.30
N MET A 12 -8.85 -6.33 2.98
CA MET A 12 -8.36 -6.39 1.60
C MET A 12 -7.50 -7.64 1.41
N GLN A 13 -8.02 -8.58 0.61
CA GLN A 13 -7.34 -9.84 0.33
C GLN A 13 -6.84 -9.88 -1.13
N PRO A 14 -5.53 -9.72 -1.36
CA PRO A 14 -4.90 -9.98 -2.65
C PRO A 14 -5.19 -11.39 -3.18
N ALA A 15 -5.65 -11.47 -4.44
CA ALA A 15 -5.87 -12.73 -5.16
C ALA A 15 -4.78 -12.99 -6.20
N LYS A 16 -4.31 -11.96 -6.90
CA LYS A 16 -3.23 -12.06 -7.88
C LYS A 16 -2.26 -10.90 -7.72
N VAL A 17 -0.98 -11.23 -7.72
CA VAL A 17 0.12 -10.28 -7.74
C VAL A 17 0.89 -10.47 -9.04
N GLY A 18 0.88 -9.43 -9.86
CA GLY A 18 1.61 -9.35 -11.11
C GLY A 18 2.79 -8.40 -10.99
N VAL A 19 3.91 -8.76 -11.62
CA VAL A 19 5.09 -7.89 -11.74
C VAL A 19 5.48 -7.86 -13.21
N PRO A 20 5.83 -6.70 -13.79
CA PRO A 20 6.16 -6.62 -15.20
C PRO A 20 7.34 -7.54 -15.51
N SER A 21 7.22 -8.22 -16.65
CA SER A 21 8.34 -8.92 -17.25
C SER A 21 9.47 -7.93 -17.58
N ARG A 22 10.69 -8.43 -17.82
CA ARG A 22 11.79 -7.57 -18.30
C ARG A 22 11.28 -6.78 -19.50
N THR A 23 11.29 -5.46 -19.40
CA THR A 23 11.02 -4.56 -20.52
C THR A 23 11.99 -4.92 -21.64
N SER A 24 11.50 -5.59 -22.68
CA SER A 24 12.32 -5.81 -23.87
C SER A 24 12.55 -4.45 -24.54
N LEU A 25 13.70 -4.25 -25.18
CA LEU A 25 14.00 -3.04 -25.96
C LEU A 25 12.90 -2.75 -27.02
N LEU A 26 12.17 -3.78 -27.44
CA LEU A 26 11.02 -3.72 -28.34
C LEU A 26 9.74 -3.13 -27.71
N GLN A 27 9.60 -3.18 -26.39
CA GLN A 27 8.42 -2.70 -25.66
C GLN A 27 8.49 -1.19 -25.43
N LEU A 28 9.70 -0.69 -25.15
CA LEU A 28 10.03 0.75 -25.12
C LEU A 28 9.83 1.41 -26.49
N SER A 29 10.14 0.71 -27.59
CA SER A 29 9.96 1.26 -28.94
C SER A 29 8.50 1.29 -29.42
N LYS A 30 7.59 0.58 -28.73
CA LYS A 30 6.19 0.41 -29.17
C LYS A 30 5.16 1.10 -28.28
N ASN A 31 5.56 1.79 -27.20
CA ASN A 31 4.62 2.37 -26.23
C ASN A 31 3.55 1.36 -25.74
N ALA A 32 3.90 0.07 -25.73
CA ALA A 32 2.97 -0.98 -25.38
C ALA A 32 2.77 -1.03 -23.86
N PRO A 33 1.54 -1.25 -23.37
CA PRO A 33 1.29 -1.34 -21.93
C PRO A 33 2.14 -2.45 -21.29
N PRO A 34 2.61 -2.24 -20.04
CA PRO A 34 3.43 -3.22 -19.34
C PRO A 34 2.66 -4.52 -19.15
N GLU A 35 3.25 -5.63 -19.58
CA GLU A 35 2.68 -6.96 -19.42
C GLU A 35 3.11 -7.55 -18.07
N PHE A 36 2.14 -7.70 -17.17
CA PHE A 36 2.35 -8.26 -15.84
C PHE A 36 2.34 -9.78 -15.89
N GLN A 37 3.39 -10.40 -15.37
CA GLN A 37 3.48 -11.85 -15.25
C GLN A 37 2.98 -12.30 -13.89
N ASN A 38 2.30 -13.45 -13.86
CA ASN A 38 1.88 -14.09 -12.62
C ASN A 38 3.09 -14.47 -11.76
N THR A 39 2.95 -14.27 -10.46
CA THR A 39 4.00 -14.56 -9.49
C THR A 39 3.57 -15.62 -8.48
N LYS A 40 4.54 -16.28 -7.85
CA LYS A 40 4.29 -17.22 -6.76
C LYS A 40 4.53 -16.53 -5.42
N LEU A 41 3.53 -16.53 -4.54
CA LEU A 41 3.64 -15.96 -3.21
C LEU A 41 4.56 -16.80 -2.31
N MET A 42 5.50 -16.14 -1.62
CA MET A 42 6.46 -16.79 -0.70
C MET A 42 6.14 -16.57 0.78
N ALA A 43 5.40 -15.52 1.12
CA ALA A 43 5.20 -15.07 2.50
C ALA A 43 4.06 -15.79 3.26
N ARG A 44 3.48 -16.88 2.72
CA ARG A 44 2.27 -17.54 3.28
C ARG A 44 1.10 -16.53 3.37
N LEU A 45 0.15 -16.75 4.28
CA LEU A 45 -1.10 -15.98 4.42
C LEU A 45 -0.93 -14.74 5.30
N THR A 46 0.04 -13.86 4.99
CA THR A 46 0.37 -12.67 5.80
C THR A 46 0.22 -11.35 5.03
N TYR A 47 -0.61 -11.34 3.98
CA TYR A 47 -0.68 -10.26 3.00
C TYR A 47 -2.05 -9.58 2.94
N THR A 48 -2.95 -9.95 3.84
CA THR A 48 -4.27 -9.35 3.97
C THR A 48 -4.16 -8.11 4.85
N LEU A 49 -4.80 -7.02 4.45
CA LEU A 49 -5.00 -5.84 5.30
C LEU A 49 -6.35 -5.99 5.97
N ASP A 50 -6.44 -5.67 7.26
CA ASP A 50 -7.63 -5.94 8.07
C ASP A 50 -7.81 -4.86 9.14
N GLU A 51 -9.00 -4.80 9.71
CA GLU A 51 -9.37 -3.90 10.81
C GLU A 51 -9.02 -2.42 10.52
N ILE A 52 -9.20 -2.00 9.26
CA ILE A 52 -8.94 -0.60 8.87
C ILE A 52 -10.19 0.24 9.16
N GLU A 53 -9.99 1.22 10.01
CA GLU A 53 -10.97 2.22 10.38
C GLU A 53 -10.87 3.45 9.48
N SER A 54 -12.01 3.87 8.93
CA SER A 54 -12.07 4.99 8.00
C SER A 54 -13.42 5.68 8.06
N PRO A 55 -13.50 7.02 8.06
CA PRO A 55 -14.72 7.71 7.65
C PRO A 55 -15.04 7.34 6.19
N PHE A 56 -16.31 7.08 5.94
CA PHE A 56 -16.87 6.77 4.64
C PHE A 56 -18.05 7.71 4.39
N GLU A 57 -17.82 8.72 3.56
CA GLU A 57 -18.82 9.75 3.26
C GLU A 57 -19.53 9.41 1.97
N VAL A 58 -20.86 9.44 1.99
CA VAL A 58 -21.70 9.35 0.80
C VAL A 58 -22.30 10.72 0.52
N SER A 59 -21.82 11.33 -0.55
CA SER A 59 -22.25 12.63 -1.03
C SER A 59 -23.61 12.55 -1.72
N THR A 60 -24.32 13.68 -1.77
CA THR A 60 -25.65 13.78 -2.41
C THR A 60 -25.63 13.54 -3.92
N ASP A 61 -24.47 13.65 -4.55
CA ASP A 61 -24.23 13.38 -5.97
C ASP A 61 -23.92 11.89 -6.25
N SER A 62 -24.11 11.02 -5.25
CA SER A 62 -23.79 9.58 -5.30
C SER A 62 -22.29 9.29 -5.44
N THR A 63 -21.42 10.25 -5.13
CA THR A 63 -19.99 9.98 -4.95
C THR A 63 -19.70 9.50 -3.54
N VAL A 64 -18.65 8.69 -3.42
CA VAL A 64 -18.16 8.16 -2.15
C VAL A 64 -16.76 8.70 -1.89
N LYS A 65 -16.45 8.93 -0.62
CA LYS A 65 -15.12 9.30 -0.15
C LYS A 65 -14.72 8.39 1.00
N PHE A 66 -13.57 7.75 0.87
CA PHE A 66 -12.96 6.87 1.86
C PHE A 66 -11.60 7.43 2.24
N GLU A 67 -11.35 7.64 3.53
CA GLU A 67 -10.07 8.13 4.05
C GLU A 67 -9.50 7.20 5.10
N GLU A 68 -8.43 6.49 4.78
CA GLU A 68 -7.76 5.62 5.75
C GLU A 68 -7.23 6.44 6.95
N LYS A 69 -7.50 5.97 8.18
CA LYS A 69 -7.02 6.59 9.43
C LYS A 69 -6.12 5.68 10.24
N ASP A 70 -6.63 4.51 10.60
CA ASP A 70 -5.93 3.58 11.48
C ASP A 70 -6.28 2.12 11.14
N GLY A 71 -5.50 1.19 11.68
CA GLY A 71 -5.67 -0.25 11.51
C GLY A 71 -4.44 -0.92 10.90
N ILE A 72 -4.62 -2.14 10.41
CA ILE A 72 -3.53 -2.91 9.78
C ILE A 72 -3.47 -2.56 8.29
N TYR A 73 -2.97 -1.36 8.01
CA TYR A 73 -2.91 -0.78 6.65
C TYR A 73 -1.65 -1.15 5.84
N TYR A 74 -0.78 -2.02 6.34
CA TYR A 74 0.37 -2.52 5.58
C TYR A 74 0.74 -3.97 5.89
N ALA A 75 1.26 -4.67 4.89
CA ALA A 75 1.76 -6.03 4.99
C ALA A 75 3.04 -6.20 4.14
N ALA A 76 4.06 -6.82 4.74
CA ALA A 76 5.29 -7.15 4.03
C ALA A 76 5.07 -8.42 3.18
N VAL A 77 5.20 -8.28 1.87
CA VAL A 77 4.94 -9.37 0.92
C VAL A 77 6.19 -9.65 0.11
N THR A 78 6.46 -10.92 -0.17
CA THR A 78 7.48 -11.33 -1.13
C THR A 78 6.88 -12.30 -2.12
N VAL A 79 7.05 -12.00 -3.40
CA VAL A 79 6.66 -12.87 -4.50
C VAL A 79 7.88 -13.32 -5.28
N GLN A 80 7.77 -14.47 -5.94
CA GLN A 80 8.80 -15.05 -6.77
C GLN A 80 8.32 -15.03 -8.23
N LEU A 81 9.14 -14.46 -9.10
CA LEU A 81 8.94 -14.45 -10.54
C LEU A 81 9.32 -15.80 -11.15
N PRO A 82 8.79 -16.12 -12.33
CA PRO A 82 9.36 -17.15 -13.19
C PRO A 82 10.87 -16.90 -13.38
N GLY A 83 11.69 -17.93 -13.20
CA GLY A 83 13.16 -17.79 -13.17
C GLY A 83 13.74 -17.54 -11.77
N GLY A 84 12.92 -17.56 -10.72
CA GLY A 84 13.37 -17.67 -9.34
C GLY A 84 13.69 -16.36 -8.62
N LYS A 85 13.71 -15.22 -9.34
CA LYS A 85 13.94 -13.89 -8.76
C LYS A 85 12.83 -13.52 -7.80
N ARG A 86 13.19 -13.16 -6.56
CA ARG A 86 12.26 -12.67 -5.54
C ARG A 86 12.11 -11.15 -5.63
N VAL A 87 10.89 -10.68 -5.45
CA VAL A 87 10.51 -9.27 -5.44
C VAL A 87 9.77 -9.02 -4.12
N PRO A 88 10.44 -8.45 -3.11
CA PRO A 88 9.77 -7.95 -1.92
C PRO A 88 9.07 -6.62 -2.23
N PHE A 89 7.93 -6.39 -1.59
CA PHE A 89 7.19 -5.13 -1.64
C PHE A 89 6.33 -4.98 -0.39
N LEU A 90 5.95 -3.75 -0.07
CA LEU A 90 5.09 -3.43 1.07
C LEU A 90 3.67 -3.19 0.55
N PHE A 91 2.77 -4.16 0.64
CA PHE A 91 1.37 -3.91 0.29
C PHE A 91 0.78 -2.96 1.32
N THR A 92 0.24 -1.82 0.90
CA THR A 92 -0.27 -0.82 1.83
C THR A 92 -1.35 0.05 1.20
N ILE A 93 -2.15 0.68 2.04
CA ILE A 93 -3.06 1.78 1.67
C ILE A 93 -2.92 2.98 2.61
N LYS A 94 -1.72 3.19 3.17
CA LYS A 94 -1.45 4.24 4.14
C LYS A 94 -1.81 5.63 3.61
N GLN A 95 -2.54 6.42 4.38
CA GLN A 95 -3.03 7.75 4.02
C GLN A 95 -3.82 7.76 2.71
N LEU A 96 -4.53 6.66 2.41
CA LEU A 96 -5.39 6.60 1.23
C LEU A 96 -6.53 7.59 1.36
N VAL A 97 -6.70 8.43 0.34
CA VAL A 97 -7.90 9.24 0.13
C VAL A 97 -8.51 8.82 -1.19
N ALA A 98 -9.47 7.91 -1.14
CA ALA A 98 -10.17 7.42 -2.32
C ALA A 98 -11.48 8.17 -2.53
N SER A 99 -11.71 8.65 -3.75
CA SER A 99 -12.96 9.33 -4.11
C SER A 99 -13.43 8.90 -5.50
N GLY A 100 -14.74 8.99 -5.74
CA GLY A 100 -15.32 8.65 -7.03
C GLY A 100 -16.71 8.05 -6.90
N LYS A 101 -17.12 7.28 -7.91
CA LYS A 101 -18.41 6.58 -7.90
C LYS A 101 -18.25 5.19 -7.28
N PRO A 102 -19.29 4.60 -6.67
CA PRO A 102 -19.21 3.24 -6.11
C PRO A 102 -18.71 2.17 -7.09
N GLU A 103 -19.00 2.32 -8.39
CA GLU A 103 -18.54 1.42 -9.46
C GLU A 103 -17.02 1.47 -9.66
N SER A 104 -16.40 2.63 -9.41
CA SER A 104 -14.97 2.87 -9.54
C SER A 104 -14.61 4.17 -8.80
N PHE A 105 -14.07 4.02 -7.60
CA PHE A 105 -13.51 5.10 -6.81
C PHE A 105 -12.06 4.77 -6.49
N GLY A 106 -11.20 5.76 -6.43
CA GLY A 106 -9.77 5.53 -6.33
C GLY A 106 -9.03 6.73 -5.79
N GLY A 107 -7.77 6.50 -5.46
CA GLY A 107 -6.94 7.48 -4.80
C GLY A 107 -5.47 7.12 -4.85
N ASP A 108 -4.67 8.12 -4.52
CA ASP A 108 -3.27 7.94 -4.20
C ASP A 108 -3.11 7.56 -2.73
N PHE A 109 -2.10 6.75 -2.43
CA PHE A 109 -1.70 6.40 -1.08
C PHE A 109 -0.19 6.52 -0.93
N LEU A 110 0.25 6.73 0.31
CA LEU A 110 1.67 6.76 0.65
C LEU A 110 2.22 5.34 0.66
N LEU A 111 3.34 5.14 -0.03
CA LEU A 111 4.09 3.89 -0.02
C LEU A 111 5.42 4.12 0.72
N PRO A 112 5.51 3.78 2.02
CA PRO A 112 6.77 3.82 2.74
C PRO A 112 7.81 2.88 2.11
N SER A 113 9.09 3.16 2.38
CA SER A 113 10.16 2.20 2.08
C SER A 113 9.87 0.86 2.77
N TYR A 114 10.09 -0.24 2.05
CA TYR A 114 9.94 -1.59 2.59
C TYR A 114 10.84 -1.85 3.82
N ARG A 115 11.98 -1.15 3.88
CA ARG A 115 12.90 -1.15 5.02
C ARG A 115 12.82 0.18 5.76
N GLY A 116 12.78 0.12 7.09
CA GLY A 116 12.90 1.30 7.95
C GLY A 116 14.27 1.95 7.85
N SER A 117 14.38 3.20 8.30
CA SER A 117 15.64 3.98 8.25
C SER A 117 16.78 3.37 9.05
N SER A 118 16.47 2.65 10.14
CA SER A 118 17.43 1.96 11.00
C SER A 118 17.76 0.52 10.53
N PHE A 119 17.28 0.10 9.36
CA PHE A 119 17.64 -1.21 8.82
C PHE A 119 19.13 -1.24 8.47
N LEU A 120 19.81 -2.29 8.92
CA LEU A 120 21.21 -2.54 8.64
C LEU A 120 21.34 -3.60 7.54
N ASP A 121 22.07 -3.28 6.48
CA ASP A 121 22.47 -4.26 5.50
C ASP A 121 23.50 -5.25 6.08
N PRO A 122 23.85 -6.35 5.38
CA PRO A 122 24.81 -7.33 5.90
C PRO A 122 26.21 -6.79 6.20
N LYS A 123 26.54 -5.58 5.75
CA LYS A 123 27.80 -4.88 6.04
C LYS A 123 27.66 -3.88 7.18
N GLY A 124 26.50 -3.85 7.85
CA GLY A 124 26.21 -2.91 8.91
C GLY A 124 25.93 -1.49 8.40
N ARG A 125 25.69 -1.31 7.10
CA ARG A 125 25.36 0.01 6.53
C ARG A 125 23.87 0.28 6.64
N GLY A 126 23.49 1.50 6.97
CA GLY A 126 22.09 1.89 7.15
C GLY A 126 21.88 3.38 6.89
N GLY A 127 20.62 3.82 6.97
CA GLY A 127 20.28 5.23 6.69
C GLY A 127 20.48 6.12 7.90
N SER A 128 19.79 5.83 9.02
CA SER A 128 19.89 6.62 10.25
C SER A 128 20.89 6.07 11.26
N THR A 129 21.27 4.80 11.11
CA THR A 129 22.18 4.08 12.00
C THR A 129 23.05 3.16 11.17
N GLY A 130 24.27 2.86 11.65
CA GLY A 130 25.21 1.98 10.95
C GLY A 130 26.35 2.75 10.29
N TYR A 131 27.12 2.05 9.47
CA TYR A 131 28.21 2.64 8.67
C TYR A 131 27.66 3.33 7.43
N ASP A 132 28.35 4.37 6.99
CA ASP A 132 28.10 5.11 5.74
C ASP A 132 28.93 4.59 4.57
N ASN A 133 29.90 3.70 4.81
CA ASN A 133 30.73 3.09 3.79
C ASN A 133 30.98 1.58 4.01
N ALA A 134 31.63 0.94 3.04
CA ALA A 134 31.99 -0.47 3.13
C ALA A 134 33.31 -0.67 3.89
N VAL A 135 33.25 -0.61 5.22
CA VAL A 135 34.42 -0.73 6.14
C VAL A 135 35.29 -1.98 5.96
N ALA A 136 34.76 -3.03 5.33
CA ALA A 136 35.49 -4.26 5.03
C ALA A 136 36.50 -4.12 3.87
N LEU A 137 36.48 -3.01 3.12
CA LEU A 137 37.36 -2.75 1.97
C LEU A 137 38.20 -1.46 2.18
N PRO A 138 39.12 -1.44 3.16
CA PRO A 138 39.89 -0.23 3.48
C PRO A 138 40.98 0.12 2.45
N ALA A 139 41.46 -0.86 1.69
CA ALA A 139 42.58 -0.66 0.78
C ALA A 139 42.19 0.23 -0.42
N GLY A 140 42.93 1.34 -0.59
CA GLY A 140 42.78 2.25 -1.73
C GLY A 140 41.47 3.04 -1.77
N GLY A 141 40.74 3.14 -0.64
CA GLY A 141 39.45 3.85 -0.61
C GLY A 141 38.32 3.10 -1.34
N ARG A 142 38.49 1.80 -1.62
CA ARG A 142 37.49 0.96 -2.31
C ARG A 142 36.11 1.00 -1.67
N GLY A 143 36.06 1.12 -0.34
CA GLY A 143 34.81 1.25 0.39
C GLY A 143 34.04 2.54 0.13
N ASP A 144 34.71 3.58 -0.39
CA ASP A 144 34.19 4.93 -0.63
C ASP A 144 34.05 5.24 -2.14
N GLU A 145 34.27 4.24 -3.01
CA GLU A 145 34.18 4.41 -4.46
C GLU A 145 32.76 4.78 -4.91
N GLU A 146 32.67 5.60 -5.97
CA GLU A 146 31.40 6.05 -6.54
C GLU A 146 30.50 4.88 -7.02
N GLU A 147 31.10 3.76 -7.41
CA GLU A 147 30.38 2.54 -7.79
C GLU A 147 29.54 1.98 -6.63
N LEU A 148 29.99 2.17 -5.38
CA LEU A 148 29.30 1.74 -4.16
C LEU A 148 28.42 2.84 -3.56
N ALA A 149 28.38 4.03 -4.16
CA ALA A 149 27.66 5.16 -3.58
C ALA A 149 26.17 4.88 -3.36
N LYS A 150 25.53 4.06 -4.22
CA LYS A 150 24.12 3.66 -4.07
C LYS A 150 23.91 2.69 -2.92
N GLU A 151 24.86 1.80 -2.70
CA GLU A 151 24.83 0.81 -1.62
C GLU A 151 25.27 1.40 -0.29
N ASN A 152 26.09 2.45 -0.30
CA ASN A 152 26.59 3.16 0.87
C ASN A 152 25.56 4.18 1.38
N ASN A 153 25.07 5.06 0.50
CA ASN A 153 24.10 6.09 0.86
C ASN A 153 22.67 5.52 0.83
N LYS A 154 22.27 4.90 1.93
CA LYS A 154 20.94 4.34 2.10
C LYS A 154 19.89 5.45 2.23
N SER A 155 18.77 5.30 1.51
CA SER A 155 17.63 6.20 1.66
C SER A 155 16.32 5.43 1.87
N ALA A 156 15.58 5.80 2.90
CA ALA A 156 14.27 5.26 3.25
C ALA A 156 13.12 6.14 2.72
N ALA A 157 13.34 6.83 1.61
CA ALA A 157 12.33 7.69 0.99
C ALA A 157 11.05 6.91 0.65
N SER A 158 9.90 7.52 0.94
CA SER A 158 8.60 7.02 0.53
C SER A 158 8.31 7.35 -0.93
N SER A 159 7.46 6.54 -1.55
CA SER A 159 6.87 6.77 -2.86
C SER A 159 5.35 6.88 -2.73
N SER A 160 4.63 6.95 -3.86
CA SER A 160 3.17 6.89 -3.90
C SER A 160 2.72 5.67 -4.71
N GLY A 161 1.56 5.13 -4.34
CA GLY A 161 0.84 4.12 -5.11
C GLY A 161 -0.57 4.60 -5.47
N LYS A 162 -1.19 3.93 -6.43
CA LYS A 162 -2.56 4.19 -6.89
C LYS A 162 -3.42 2.97 -6.64
N ILE A 163 -4.61 3.15 -6.09
CA ILE A 163 -5.59 2.08 -5.92
C ILE A 163 -6.93 2.49 -6.51
N THR A 164 -7.63 1.53 -7.10
CA THR A 164 -9.00 1.64 -7.57
C THR A 164 -9.82 0.54 -6.90
N LEU A 165 -10.95 0.95 -6.35
CA LEU A 165 -11.91 0.14 -5.62
C LEU A 165 -13.24 0.17 -6.38
N SER A 166 -13.86 -0.99 -6.51
CA SER A 166 -15.17 -1.15 -7.16
C SER A 166 -16.08 -1.94 -6.25
N VAL A 167 -17.24 -1.38 -5.90
CA VAL A 167 -18.29 -2.07 -5.17
C VAL A 167 -18.98 -3.06 -6.11
N THR A 168 -19.15 -4.30 -5.67
CA THR A 168 -19.83 -5.34 -6.46
C THR A 168 -21.20 -5.72 -5.89
N LYS A 169 -21.30 -5.85 -4.56
CA LYS A 169 -22.54 -6.14 -3.85
C LYS A 169 -22.55 -5.38 -2.53
N SER A 170 -23.74 -5.05 -2.07
CA SER A 170 -23.98 -4.48 -0.74
C SER A 170 -25.19 -5.15 -0.10
N LYS A 171 -25.20 -5.18 1.23
CA LYS A 171 -26.32 -5.62 2.05
C LYS A 171 -26.72 -4.47 2.99
N PRO A 172 -27.74 -3.67 2.62
CA PRO A 172 -28.12 -2.48 3.38
C PRO A 172 -28.57 -2.78 4.82
N GLU A 173 -29.10 -3.97 5.09
CA GLU A 173 -29.59 -4.37 6.42
C GLU A 173 -28.47 -4.47 7.46
N THR A 174 -27.27 -4.85 7.04
CA THR A 174 -26.10 -5.07 7.91
C THR A 174 -24.99 -4.04 7.65
N GLY A 175 -25.16 -3.14 6.68
CA GLY A 175 -24.12 -2.20 6.26
C GLY A 175 -22.94 -2.84 5.54
N GLU A 176 -23.02 -4.13 5.18
CA GLU A 176 -21.92 -4.88 4.58
C GLU A 176 -21.77 -4.53 3.09
N VAL A 177 -20.52 -4.30 2.66
CA VAL A 177 -20.16 -3.98 1.29
C VAL A 177 -18.99 -4.86 0.86
N ILE A 178 -19.08 -5.44 -0.33
CA ILE A 178 -18.01 -6.24 -0.93
C ILE A 178 -17.69 -5.75 -2.33
N GLY A 179 -16.40 -5.79 -2.66
CA GLY A 179 -15.91 -5.29 -3.92
C GLY A 179 -14.64 -5.95 -4.39
N VAL A 180 -14.15 -5.44 -5.52
CA VAL A 180 -12.86 -5.80 -6.11
C VAL A 180 -11.96 -4.57 -6.07
N PHE A 181 -10.66 -4.81 -5.90
CA PHE A 181 -9.67 -3.75 -5.96
C PHE A 181 -8.55 -4.07 -6.94
N GLU A 182 -7.98 -3.02 -7.49
CA GLU A 182 -6.74 -3.03 -8.26
C GLU A 182 -5.81 -1.94 -7.70
N SER A 183 -4.63 -2.35 -7.23
CA SER A 183 -3.58 -1.46 -6.74
C SER A 183 -2.34 -1.58 -7.61
N LEU A 184 -1.74 -0.43 -7.92
CA LEU A 184 -0.47 -0.29 -8.62
C LEU A 184 0.49 0.45 -7.69
N GLN A 185 1.56 -0.22 -7.33
CA GLN A 185 2.56 0.32 -6.40
C GLN A 185 3.95 -0.20 -6.73
N LEU A 186 4.98 0.47 -6.21
CA LEU A 186 6.37 0.08 -6.42
C LEU A 186 6.81 -1.05 -5.47
N SER A 187 7.80 -1.81 -5.89
CA SER A 187 8.48 -2.81 -5.07
C SER A 187 9.57 -2.20 -4.18
N ASP A 188 10.14 -3.02 -3.31
CA ASP A 188 11.34 -2.66 -2.53
C ASP A 188 12.49 -2.17 -3.43
N THR A 189 13.15 -1.11 -2.98
CA THR A 189 14.33 -0.51 -3.60
C THR A 189 15.63 -0.89 -2.90
N ASP A 190 15.58 -1.69 -1.83
CA ASP A 190 16.74 -2.03 -1.00
C ASP A 190 17.47 -0.76 -0.51
N LEU A 191 16.66 0.20 -0.02
CA LEU A 191 17.10 1.53 0.39
C LEU A 191 17.83 2.30 -0.72
N VAL A 192 17.26 2.31 -1.93
CA VAL A 192 17.77 2.95 -3.17
C VAL A 192 18.89 2.19 -3.90
N ALA A 193 19.36 1.06 -3.37
CA ALA A 193 20.35 0.23 -4.06
C ALA A 193 19.82 -0.44 -5.35
N LYS A 194 18.49 -0.61 -5.47
CA LYS A 194 17.84 -1.29 -6.61
C LYS A 194 16.72 -0.43 -7.20
N THR A 195 16.58 -0.52 -8.52
CA THR A 195 15.41 0.06 -9.21
C THR A 195 14.15 -0.71 -8.80
N PRO A 196 13.10 -0.01 -8.32
CA PRO A 196 11.83 -0.65 -7.99
C PRO A 196 11.17 -1.20 -9.26
N LYS A 197 10.32 -2.21 -9.07
CA LYS A 197 9.43 -2.72 -10.11
C LYS A 197 8.00 -2.32 -9.80
N ASP A 198 7.19 -2.13 -10.84
CA ASP A 198 5.76 -1.99 -10.65
C ASP A 198 5.16 -3.31 -10.16
N VAL A 199 4.23 -3.25 -9.24
CA VAL A 199 3.52 -4.40 -8.69
C VAL A 199 2.03 -4.11 -8.83
N LYS A 200 1.36 -4.93 -9.63
CA LYS A 200 -0.09 -4.91 -9.78
C LYS A 200 -0.71 -5.93 -8.84
N ILE A 201 -1.54 -5.46 -7.92
CA ILE A 201 -2.20 -6.28 -6.91
C ILE A 201 -3.68 -6.19 -7.20
N THR A 202 -4.30 -7.34 -7.44
CA THR A 202 -5.76 -7.43 -7.63
C THR A 202 -6.32 -8.37 -6.60
N GLY A 203 -7.49 -8.04 -6.06
CA GLY A 203 -8.08 -8.81 -4.98
C GLY A 203 -9.52 -8.41 -4.71
N ILE A 204 -10.04 -8.95 -3.62
CA ILE A 204 -11.36 -8.60 -3.10
C ILE A 204 -11.21 -7.75 -1.86
N TRP A 205 -12.17 -6.86 -1.63
CA TRP A 205 -12.25 -6.12 -0.39
C TRP A 205 -13.66 -6.22 0.19
N TYR A 206 -13.73 -6.11 1.51
CA TYR A 206 -14.96 -6.09 2.28
C TYR A 206 -14.90 -4.90 3.23
N ALA A 207 -16.03 -4.25 3.47
CA ALA A 207 -16.19 -3.27 4.52
C ALA A 207 -17.55 -3.42 5.18
N GLN A 208 -17.62 -3.15 6.47
CA GLN A 208 -18.88 -2.94 7.17
C GLN A 208 -19.03 -1.46 7.48
N LEU A 209 -20.11 -0.86 7.00
CA LEU A 209 -20.46 0.53 7.21
C LEU A 209 -21.44 0.65 8.37
N ASP A 210 -21.00 1.29 9.43
CA ASP A 210 -21.86 1.62 10.56
C ASP A 210 -22.28 3.09 10.45
N SER A 211 -23.57 3.36 10.69
CA SER A 211 -24.04 4.73 10.84
C SER A 211 -23.46 5.31 12.10
N LEU A 212 -22.78 6.46 11.99
CA LEU A 212 -22.51 7.29 13.16
C LEU A 212 -23.85 7.74 13.74
N SER A 213 -24.39 7.00 14.71
CA SER A 213 -25.30 7.60 15.67
C SER A 213 -24.44 8.57 16.46
N ASP A 214 -24.73 9.86 16.37
CA ASP A 214 -24.08 10.92 17.15
C ASP A 214 -23.91 10.51 18.62
N TYR A 215 -22.74 9.98 18.98
CA TYR A 215 -22.32 9.83 20.38
C TYR A 215 -21.77 11.15 20.94
N GLU A 216 -22.11 12.28 20.30
CA GLU A 216 -21.82 13.64 20.79
C GLU A 216 -23.10 14.43 21.12
N CYS A 217 -24.17 13.76 21.56
CA CYS A 217 -25.32 14.43 22.19
C CYS A 217 -25.76 13.77 23.51
N VAL A 218 -24.84 13.47 24.42
CA VAL A 218 -25.18 13.25 25.83
C VAL A 218 -24.04 13.78 26.73
N CYS A 219 -23.91 15.10 26.89
CA CYS A 219 -23.20 15.66 28.05
C CYS A 219 -23.61 17.08 28.46
N ASN A 220 -24.36 17.86 27.66
CA ASN A 220 -24.81 19.19 28.10
C ASN A 220 -26.16 19.55 27.49
N LEU A 221 -27.25 19.13 28.13
CA LEU A 221 -28.51 19.89 28.28
C LEU A 221 -29.60 18.97 28.89
N ARG A 222 -29.63 18.92 30.22
CA ARG A 222 -30.82 19.06 31.09
C ARG A 222 -30.51 18.50 32.47
N PRO A 223 -30.55 19.37 33.49
CA PRO A 223 -31.51 19.12 34.55
C PRO A 223 -32.43 20.33 34.62
N HIS A 224 -33.69 20.14 34.25
CA HIS A 224 -34.80 20.32 35.17
C HIS A 224 -36.12 20.06 34.44
N VAL A 225 -36.94 19.29 35.15
CA VAL A 225 -38.29 18.85 34.86
C VAL A 225 -39.26 19.96 35.28
N CYS A 226 -40.43 20.00 34.61
CA CYS A 226 -41.56 20.94 34.70
C CYS A 226 -41.42 22.23 33.88
#